data_AF-I3YX49-F1
#
_entry.id   AF-I3YX49-F1
#
_cell.length_a   1.000
_cell.length_b   1.000
_cell.length_c   1.000
_cell.angle_alpha   90.00
_cell.angle_beta   90.00
_cell.angle_gamma   90.00
#
_symmetry.space_group_name_H-M   'P 1'
#
loop_
_entity.id
_entity.type
_entity.pdbx_description
1 polymer ?
#
loop_
_entity_poly.entity_id
_entity_poly.type
_entity_poly.pdbx_seq_one_letter_code
_entity_poly.pdbx_strand_id
1 'polypeptide(L)'
;MKAIQFKFKMLLLVLLVGIAFTSCRNGKDGEASNDDSNLEQVDASNTDDAGDANSDLQKDSSASITEEDGDATSPNSPKGNTAPLTLDCNYFKDNPNTVLKDNPEAPIDYIITCFTRIDGKLTIEPGVVIAFEQNAGMEFKDKSSFSMIGTAAKPILLTGKEKTPGFWRGIYTESPNSNNVMNYVTIDYAGGGNSKSALAIYGEASSIKMENCTVSNSKFTGMFVRDDVAKDVNNINMKNSTFTKNNIPVKTNITRLNMFNGSNSFSGNKNDYVYIDRENLKGDATWSKLDVPYFLQNNFRYQDGVLTVEPGVEIIISAQNWMHLSNKASLVMVGTAAEPIIIRGEHDVAGFWQQLNIDSSSPLNEIGHVIFKNAGRTTEKPNGAIFLGDSKFLNIHDVVFSNCFEYGMSLQNVKRSHLEQANLTLDKTPKLFSDYGGKELADIDIP
;
A
#
# COMPACT_ATOMS: atom_id res chain seq x y z
N MET A 1 58.80 4.63 -18.60
CA MET A 1 58.14 4.84 -17.29
C MET A 1 58.07 6.32 -17.01
N LYS A 2 56.88 6.89 -16.76
CA LYS A 2 56.69 8.23 -16.15
C LYS A 2 55.40 8.16 -15.34
N ALA A 3 55.46 8.47 -14.04
CA ALA A 3 54.29 8.51 -13.18
C ALA A 3 53.55 9.84 -13.36
N ILE A 4 52.21 9.80 -13.36
CA ILE A 4 51.36 11.00 -13.40
C ILE A 4 50.70 11.15 -12.03
N GLN A 5 51.04 12.24 -11.34
CA GLN A 5 50.52 12.59 -10.02
C GLN A 5 49.14 13.28 -10.17
N PHE A 6 48.07 12.61 -9.76
CA PHE A 6 46.75 13.23 -9.63
C PHE A 6 46.61 13.96 -8.29
N LYS A 7 46.56 15.29 -8.33
CA LYS A 7 46.30 16.12 -7.14
C LYS A 7 44.81 16.14 -6.83
N PHE A 8 44.41 15.50 -5.73
CA PHE A 8 43.08 15.69 -5.16
C PHE A 8 42.98 17.09 -4.54
N LYS A 9 41.99 17.90 -4.94
CA LYS A 9 41.64 19.16 -4.27
C LYS A 9 40.49 18.90 -3.33
N MET A 10 40.77 18.93 -2.02
CA MET A 10 39.76 18.90 -0.97
C MET A 10 38.93 20.19 -1.01
N LEU A 11 37.62 20.08 -1.22
CA LEU A 11 36.68 21.21 -1.16
C LEU A 11 35.97 21.18 0.19
N LEU A 12 36.33 22.11 1.08
CA LEU A 12 35.74 22.22 2.42
C LEU A 12 34.45 23.05 2.34
N LEU A 13 33.29 22.41 2.45
CA LEU A 13 31.99 23.09 2.48
C LEU A 13 31.57 23.35 3.93
N VAL A 14 31.64 24.62 4.35
CA VAL A 14 31.20 25.06 5.69
C VAL A 14 29.77 25.58 5.60
N LEU A 15 28.81 24.88 6.21
CA LEU A 15 27.46 25.41 6.43
C LEU A 15 27.41 26.22 7.73
N LEU A 16 27.04 27.50 7.62
CA LEU A 16 26.69 28.35 8.76
C LEU A 16 25.17 28.41 8.89
N VAL A 17 24.64 27.87 10.00
CA VAL A 17 23.21 27.99 10.35
C VAL A 17 23.03 29.23 11.23
N GLY A 18 22.43 30.28 10.67
CA GLY A 18 22.07 31.49 11.41
C GLY A 18 20.67 31.39 12.00
N ILE A 19 20.55 31.29 13.33
CA ILE A 19 19.27 31.38 14.04
C ILE A 19 19.01 32.86 14.40
N ALA A 20 17.91 33.42 13.89
CA ALA A 20 17.45 34.75 14.27
C ALA A 20 16.34 34.65 15.33
N PHE A 21 16.63 35.06 16.57
CA PHE A 21 15.64 35.25 17.62
C PHE A 21 15.09 36.68 17.62
N THR A 22 13.77 36.84 17.63
CA THR A 22 13.11 38.04 18.16
C THR A 22 11.94 37.66 19.07
N SER A 23 12.12 37.85 20.37
CA SER A 23 11.03 38.04 21.35
C SER A 23 10.28 39.36 21.02
N CYS A 24 9.09 39.72 21.53
CA CYS A 24 8.34 39.42 22.77
C CYS A 24 6.82 39.73 22.52
N ARG A 25 5.82 39.91 23.42
CA ARG A 25 5.73 40.11 24.88
C ARG A 25 4.28 39.89 25.43
N ASN A 26 4.15 39.04 26.47
CA ASN A 26 3.18 39.02 27.60
C ASN A 26 1.63 39.11 27.41
N GLY A 27 0.91 38.40 28.30
CA GLY A 27 -0.48 38.70 28.73
C GLY A 27 -1.32 37.45 29.09
N LYS A 28 -1.04 36.65 30.14
CA LYS A 28 -1.22 36.79 31.62
C LYS A 28 -2.63 36.48 32.20
N ASP A 29 -2.64 35.47 33.08
CA ASP A 29 -3.43 35.26 34.32
C ASP A 29 -4.94 34.89 34.27
N GLY A 30 -5.40 34.10 35.27
CA GLY A 30 -6.80 33.65 35.51
C GLY A 30 -7.16 32.32 34.80
N GLU A 31 -7.44 31.16 35.42
CA GLU A 31 -7.87 30.73 36.78
C GLU A 31 -9.40 30.75 37.05
N ALA A 32 -9.87 29.66 37.68
CA ALA A 32 -11.18 29.39 38.29
C ALA A 32 -12.42 29.05 37.42
N SER A 33 -13.12 28.06 37.95
CA SER A 33 -14.43 27.44 37.67
C SER A 33 -15.63 28.37 37.44
N ASN A 34 -16.70 27.79 36.89
CA ASN A 34 -18.01 27.85 37.55
C ASN A 34 -18.82 26.57 37.32
N ASP A 35 -19.80 26.36 38.20
CA ASP A 35 -20.70 25.19 38.31
C ASP A 35 -22.14 25.62 37.93
N ASP A 36 -23.14 24.84 38.36
CA ASP A 36 -24.59 25.08 38.31
C ASP A 36 -25.32 24.92 36.96
N SER A 37 -26.62 24.56 36.95
CA SER A 37 -27.35 23.43 37.56
C SER A 37 -28.82 23.47 37.08
N ASN A 38 -29.54 22.36 37.24
CA ASN A 38 -30.98 22.09 37.03
C ASN A 38 -31.97 23.21 36.66
N LEU A 39 -32.99 22.84 35.87
CA LEU A 39 -34.39 22.96 36.32
C LEU A 39 -35.33 21.92 35.68
N GLU A 40 -36.27 21.43 36.47
CA GLU A 40 -37.31 20.43 36.19
C GLU A 40 -38.35 20.97 35.18
N GLN A 41 -38.97 20.20 34.27
CA GLN A 41 -39.89 19.05 34.42
C GLN A 41 -41.23 19.37 35.11
N VAL A 42 -42.35 18.97 34.50
CA VAL A 42 -43.62 18.45 35.12
C VAL A 42 -44.66 18.15 34.01
N ASP A 43 -45.05 16.88 33.89
CA ASP A 43 -46.36 16.22 33.63
C ASP A 43 -47.39 16.78 32.61
N ALA A 44 -48.37 16.01 32.07
CA ALA A 44 -48.89 14.70 32.50
C ALA A 44 -49.51 13.82 31.37
N SER A 45 -49.67 12.52 31.68
CA SER A 45 -50.74 11.55 31.31
C SER A 45 -51.97 12.03 30.50
N ASN A 46 -52.70 11.26 29.67
CA ASN A 46 -52.81 9.80 29.35
C ASN A 46 -53.76 9.66 28.10
N THR A 47 -54.16 8.52 27.49
CA THR A 47 -54.05 7.04 27.69
C THR A 47 -54.32 6.30 26.36
N ASP A 48 -53.99 5.00 26.30
CA ASP A 48 -54.62 3.86 25.59
C ASP A 48 -55.38 4.02 24.24
N ASP A 49 -54.90 3.30 23.21
CA ASP A 49 -55.72 2.31 22.47
C ASP A 49 -54.81 1.18 21.93
N ALA A 50 -55.36 0.04 21.53
CA ALA A 50 -54.62 -1.20 21.22
C ALA A 50 -54.68 -1.61 19.73
N GLY A 51 -53.60 -2.24 19.24
CA GLY A 51 -53.53 -2.76 17.87
C GLY A 51 -52.24 -3.53 17.56
N ASP A 52 -52.19 -4.81 17.93
CA ASP A 52 -51.08 -5.72 17.59
C ASP A 52 -51.20 -6.22 16.13
N ALA A 53 -50.09 -6.13 15.38
CA ALA A 53 -49.94 -6.67 14.02
C ALA A 53 -48.46 -6.87 13.66
N ASN A 54 -47.78 -7.77 14.39
CA ASN A 54 -46.41 -8.19 14.06
C ASN A 54 -46.27 -8.69 12.60
N SER A 55 -45.29 -8.17 11.86
CA SER A 55 -44.79 -8.79 10.62
C SER A 55 -43.34 -8.39 10.32
N ASP A 56 -42.50 -9.40 10.03
CA ASP A 56 -41.08 -9.21 9.70
C ASP A 56 -40.91 -8.50 8.36
N LEU A 57 -40.16 -7.40 8.35
CA LEU A 57 -39.55 -6.84 7.14
C LEU A 57 -38.10 -7.29 7.04
N GLN A 58 -37.90 -8.55 6.65
CA GLN A 58 -36.64 -8.98 6.04
C GLN A 58 -36.42 -8.15 4.77
N LYS A 59 -35.59 -7.10 4.86
CA LYS A 59 -35.24 -6.29 3.71
C LYS A 59 -34.18 -7.01 2.88
N ASP A 60 -34.66 -7.91 2.03
CA ASP A 60 -33.87 -8.57 1.00
C ASP A 60 -33.04 -7.53 0.22
N SER A 61 -31.75 -7.82 0.06
CA SER A 61 -30.78 -7.00 -0.68
C SER A 61 -30.12 -7.79 -1.80
N SER A 62 -30.75 -8.87 -2.27
CA SER A 62 -30.50 -9.47 -3.58
C SER A 62 -30.98 -8.52 -4.69
N ALA A 63 -30.20 -7.45 -4.91
CA ALA A 63 -30.31 -6.60 -6.09
C ALA A 63 -29.88 -7.42 -7.32
N SER A 64 -30.78 -8.26 -7.82
CA SER A 64 -30.61 -9.00 -9.06
C SER A 64 -30.49 -8.02 -10.21
N ILE A 65 -29.25 -7.82 -10.66
CA ILE A 65 -28.97 -7.10 -11.90
C ILE A 65 -29.65 -7.88 -13.02
N THR A 66 -30.69 -7.28 -13.61
CA THR A 66 -31.22 -7.76 -14.89
C THR A 66 -30.14 -7.55 -15.93
N GLU A 67 -29.43 -8.63 -16.27
CA GLU A 67 -28.56 -8.63 -17.44
C GLU A 67 -29.44 -8.37 -18.68
N GLU A 68 -29.35 -7.15 -19.23
CA GLU A 68 -29.83 -6.89 -20.60
C GLU A 68 -28.86 -7.58 -21.56
N ASP A 69 -29.01 -8.91 -21.66
CA ASP A 69 -28.18 -9.82 -22.45
C ASP A 69 -28.52 -9.71 -23.94
N GLY A 70 -28.39 -8.49 -24.46
CA GLY A 70 -28.45 -8.20 -25.90
C GLY A 70 -27.24 -8.83 -26.61
N ASP A 71 -27.48 -9.34 -27.82
CA ASP A 71 -26.52 -10.15 -28.59
C ASP A 71 -25.10 -9.56 -28.59
N ALA A 72 -24.13 -10.41 -28.29
CA ALA A 72 -22.73 -10.05 -28.21
C ALA A 72 -22.19 -9.57 -29.57
N THR A 73 -21.78 -8.31 -29.63
CA THR A 73 -21.29 -7.64 -30.84
C THR A 73 -19.79 -7.80 -31.02
N SER A 74 -19.29 -7.76 -32.26
CA SER A 74 -17.86 -7.73 -32.57
C SER A 74 -17.57 -6.72 -33.69
N PRO A 75 -16.39 -6.08 -33.72
CA PRO A 75 -15.96 -5.29 -34.86
C PRO A 75 -15.86 -6.17 -36.13
N ASN A 76 -16.47 -5.73 -37.22
CA ASN A 76 -16.45 -6.47 -38.49
C ASN A 76 -15.08 -6.38 -39.17
N SER A 77 -14.22 -7.40 -39.00
CA SER A 77 -12.99 -7.56 -39.79
C SER A 77 -13.27 -8.39 -41.05
N PRO A 78 -13.01 -7.86 -42.27
CA PRO A 78 -13.06 -8.66 -43.49
C PRO A 78 -12.01 -9.79 -43.45
N LYS A 79 -12.35 -10.98 -43.96
CA LYS A 79 -11.39 -12.08 -44.11
C LYS A 79 -10.25 -11.65 -45.06
N GLY A 80 -8.98 -11.87 -44.68
CA GLY A 80 -7.82 -11.36 -45.41
C GLY A 80 -7.37 -9.95 -44.98
N ASN A 81 -8.00 -9.34 -43.97
CA ASN A 81 -7.60 -8.04 -43.46
C ASN A 81 -6.37 -8.15 -42.57
N THR A 82 -5.24 -7.57 -43.01
CA THR A 82 -3.99 -7.51 -42.25
C THR A 82 -3.78 -6.17 -41.53
N ALA A 83 -4.74 -5.25 -41.59
CA ALA A 83 -4.67 -3.93 -40.96
C ALA A 83 -5.51 -3.87 -39.67
N PRO A 84 -5.04 -3.18 -38.62
CA PRO A 84 -5.80 -3.03 -37.37
C PRO A 84 -7.11 -2.28 -37.61
N LEU A 85 -8.17 -2.74 -36.97
CA LEU A 85 -9.45 -2.04 -36.93
C LEU A 85 -9.37 -0.89 -35.92
N THR A 86 -9.65 0.33 -36.38
CA THR A 86 -9.74 1.50 -35.50
C THR A 86 -11.08 1.51 -34.78
N LEU A 87 -11.05 1.51 -33.45
CA LEU A 87 -12.20 1.70 -32.58
C LEU A 87 -12.21 3.14 -32.09
N ASP A 88 -13.28 3.89 -32.41
CA ASP A 88 -13.44 5.28 -31.99
C ASP A 88 -14.02 5.41 -30.57
N CYS A 89 -14.11 6.64 -30.07
CA CYS A 89 -14.49 6.94 -28.69
C CYS A 89 -15.91 6.52 -28.30
N ASN A 90 -16.83 6.40 -29.28
CA ASN A 90 -18.20 5.96 -29.05
C ASN A 90 -18.37 4.45 -29.22
N TYR A 91 -17.39 3.72 -29.78
CA TYR A 91 -17.56 2.32 -30.15
C TYR A 91 -18.15 1.46 -29.02
N PHE A 92 -17.55 1.49 -27.81
CA PHE A 92 -18.00 0.71 -26.65
C PHE A 92 -19.30 1.23 -25.98
N LYS A 93 -19.71 2.46 -26.29
CA LYS A 93 -20.99 3.04 -25.86
C LYS A 93 -22.12 2.57 -26.77
N ASP A 94 -21.87 2.56 -28.07
CA ASP A 94 -22.83 2.16 -29.09
C ASP A 94 -22.86 0.62 -29.27
N ASN A 95 -21.86 -0.10 -28.73
CA ASN A 95 -21.74 -1.56 -28.68
C ASN A 95 -21.53 -2.05 -27.22
N PRO A 96 -22.52 -1.93 -26.32
CA PRO A 96 -22.35 -2.13 -24.87
C PRO A 96 -22.10 -3.58 -24.44
N ASN A 97 -22.27 -4.57 -25.32
CA ASN A 97 -21.82 -5.95 -25.13
C ASN A 97 -20.83 -6.30 -26.26
N THR A 98 -19.54 -6.00 -26.06
CA THR A 98 -18.48 -6.16 -27.06
C THR A 98 -17.64 -7.42 -26.80
N VAL A 99 -17.35 -8.16 -27.87
CA VAL A 99 -16.33 -9.22 -27.92
C VAL A 99 -15.29 -8.85 -28.97
N LEU A 100 -14.06 -8.61 -28.52
CA LEU A 100 -12.87 -8.39 -29.36
C LEU A 100 -12.16 -9.73 -29.62
N LYS A 101 -11.78 -9.97 -30.88
CA LYS A 101 -11.37 -11.28 -31.40
C LYS A 101 -9.99 -11.22 -32.05
N ASP A 102 -9.23 -12.31 -31.89
CA ASP A 102 -7.89 -12.48 -32.45
C ASP A 102 -7.96 -12.62 -33.98
N ASN A 103 -7.25 -11.75 -34.70
CA ASN A 103 -7.04 -11.81 -36.13
C ASN A 103 -5.58 -12.21 -36.42
N PRO A 104 -5.25 -13.51 -36.49
CA PRO A 104 -3.86 -13.99 -36.60
C PRO A 104 -3.17 -13.64 -37.94
N GLU A 105 -3.86 -12.94 -38.85
CA GLU A 105 -3.30 -12.36 -40.08
C GLU A 105 -2.72 -10.93 -39.85
N ALA A 106 -2.97 -10.31 -38.69
CA ALA A 106 -2.52 -8.97 -38.32
C ALA A 106 -1.59 -8.98 -37.09
N PRO A 107 -0.56 -8.10 -37.01
CA PRO A 107 0.29 -7.98 -35.83
C PRO A 107 -0.31 -7.09 -34.72
N ILE A 108 -1.42 -6.42 -35.02
CA ILE A 108 -2.24 -5.58 -34.13
C ILE A 108 -3.68 -5.74 -34.65
N ASP A 109 -4.61 -6.16 -33.80
CA ASP A 109 -6.02 -6.34 -34.19
C ASP A 109 -6.77 -5.01 -34.15
N TYR A 110 -6.51 -4.22 -33.11
CA TYR A 110 -7.31 -3.03 -32.77
C TYR A 110 -6.44 -1.81 -32.46
N ILE A 111 -6.86 -0.64 -32.93
CA ILE A 111 -6.34 0.66 -32.49
C ILE A 111 -7.43 1.39 -31.71
N ILE A 112 -7.12 1.83 -30.48
CA ILE A 112 -7.99 2.71 -29.69
C ILE A 112 -7.38 4.12 -29.68
N THR A 113 -8.14 5.09 -30.20
CA THR A 113 -7.66 6.45 -30.53
C THR A 113 -7.75 7.46 -29.40
N CYS A 114 -8.46 7.13 -28.31
CA CYS A 114 -8.77 8.06 -27.24
C CYS A 114 -8.96 7.33 -25.90
N PHE A 115 -9.22 8.09 -24.84
CA PHE A 115 -9.58 7.54 -23.54
C PHE A 115 -11.08 7.22 -23.55
N THR A 116 -11.43 5.96 -23.80
CA THR A 116 -12.81 5.52 -23.98
C THR A 116 -13.43 5.07 -22.66
N ARG A 117 -14.69 5.45 -22.47
CA ARG A 117 -15.53 5.04 -21.33
C ARG A 117 -16.24 3.74 -21.70
N ILE A 118 -16.22 2.77 -20.78
CA ILE A 118 -16.87 1.48 -20.93
C ILE A 118 -17.85 1.35 -19.76
N ASP A 119 -19.15 1.37 -20.09
CA ASP A 119 -20.26 1.21 -19.13
C ASP A 119 -20.85 -0.20 -19.13
N GLY A 120 -20.50 -1.04 -20.11
CA GLY A 120 -21.06 -2.38 -20.34
C GLY A 120 -20.03 -3.50 -20.25
N LYS A 121 -20.28 -4.60 -20.98
CA LYS A 121 -19.53 -5.86 -20.96
C LYS A 121 -18.50 -5.88 -22.09
N LEU A 122 -17.23 -6.08 -21.75
CA LEU A 122 -16.12 -6.23 -22.71
C LEU A 122 -15.41 -7.56 -22.53
N THR A 123 -15.51 -8.43 -23.53
CA THR A 123 -14.71 -9.65 -23.64
C THR A 123 -13.55 -9.45 -24.61
N ILE A 124 -12.37 -9.93 -24.26
CA ILE A 124 -11.19 -9.96 -25.13
C ILE A 124 -10.70 -11.40 -25.22
N GLU A 125 -10.75 -11.98 -26.41
CA GLU A 125 -10.39 -13.38 -26.68
C GLU A 125 -8.86 -13.63 -26.62
N PRO A 126 -8.41 -14.88 -26.44
CA PRO A 126 -6.99 -15.22 -26.38
C PRO A 126 -6.23 -14.85 -27.67
N GLY A 127 -5.15 -14.07 -27.51
CA GLY A 127 -4.24 -13.67 -28.60
C GLY A 127 -4.33 -12.21 -28.99
N VAL A 128 -5.42 -11.52 -28.61
CA VAL A 128 -5.70 -10.16 -29.08
C VAL A 128 -4.62 -9.15 -28.67
N VAL A 129 -4.19 -8.35 -29.65
CA VAL A 129 -3.24 -7.24 -29.54
C VAL A 129 -3.96 -5.91 -29.80
N ILE A 130 -4.08 -5.09 -28.75
CA ILE A 130 -4.65 -3.74 -28.82
C ILE A 130 -3.54 -2.68 -28.70
N ALA A 131 -3.45 -1.81 -29.70
CA ALA A 131 -2.57 -0.65 -29.70
C ALA A 131 -3.33 0.62 -29.30
N PHE A 132 -2.82 1.35 -28.32
CA PHE A 132 -3.40 2.62 -27.87
C PHE A 132 -2.64 3.81 -28.46
N GLU A 133 -3.38 4.79 -28.98
CA GLU A 133 -2.79 6.06 -29.43
C GLU A 133 -2.34 6.96 -28.27
N GLN A 134 -1.72 8.10 -28.59
CA GLN A 134 -1.12 8.96 -27.57
C GLN A 134 -2.19 9.52 -26.62
N ASN A 135 -2.03 9.27 -25.32
CA ASN A 135 -3.02 9.57 -24.28
C ASN A 135 -4.39 8.86 -24.43
N ALA A 136 -4.48 7.78 -25.21
CA ALA A 136 -5.63 6.88 -25.24
C ALA A 136 -5.66 5.92 -24.02
N GLY A 137 -6.74 5.14 -23.83
CA GLY A 137 -6.87 4.16 -22.75
C GLY A 137 -8.32 3.72 -22.52
N MET A 138 -8.55 2.93 -21.47
CA MET A 138 -9.88 2.41 -21.10
C MET A 138 -10.31 2.88 -19.70
N GLU A 139 -11.58 3.24 -19.53
CA GLU A 139 -12.21 3.57 -18.25
C GLU A 139 -13.43 2.68 -18.01
N PHE A 140 -13.27 1.62 -17.20
CA PHE A 140 -14.34 0.72 -16.78
C PHE A 140 -15.12 1.33 -15.62
N LYS A 141 -16.43 1.58 -15.81
CA LYS A 141 -17.30 2.28 -14.85
C LYS A 141 -18.09 1.33 -13.96
N ASP A 142 -18.81 1.88 -12.99
CA ASP A 142 -19.67 1.23 -11.99
C ASP A 142 -20.57 0.09 -12.53
N LYS A 143 -21.07 0.21 -13.76
CA LYS A 143 -21.94 -0.81 -14.39
C LYS A 143 -21.22 -1.82 -15.27
N SER A 144 -19.95 -1.58 -15.58
CA SER A 144 -19.21 -2.35 -16.58
C SER A 144 -18.70 -3.69 -16.06
N SER A 145 -18.28 -4.56 -16.97
CA SER A 145 -17.51 -5.76 -16.64
C SER A 145 -16.49 -6.09 -17.74
N PHE A 146 -15.37 -6.71 -17.38
CA PHE A 146 -14.37 -7.15 -18.37
C PHE A 146 -13.87 -8.58 -18.15
N SER A 147 -13.72 -9.31 -19.26
CA SER A 147 -13.12 -10.64 -19.30
C SER A 147 -11.99 -10.65 -20.31
N MET A 148 -10.75 -10.68 -19.81
CA MET A 148 -9.53 -10.69 -20.61
C MET A 148 -8.76 -11.98 -20.32
N ILE A 149 -9.19 -13.08 -20.91
CA ILE A 149 -8.66 -14.43 -20.62
C ILE A 149 -7.82 -14.90 -21.80
N GLY A 150 -6.52 -14.63 -21.76
CA GLY A 150 -5.53 -15.21 -22.65
C GLY A 150 -5.07 -16.60 -22.20
N THR A 151 -4.05 -17.13 -22.88
CA THR A 151 -3.34 -18.36 -22.50
C THR A 151 -1.83 -18.19 -22.66
N ALA A 152 -1.02 -19.09 -22.10
CA ALA A 152 0.44 -19.07 -22.30
C ALA A 152 0.89 -19.13 -23.77
N ALA A 153 0.08 -19.72 -24.66
CA ALA A 153 0.36 -19.81 -26.10
C ALA A 153 -0.27 -18.66 -26.92
N LYS A 154 -1.26 -17.96 -26.35
CA LYS A 154 -1.97 -16.81 -26.92
C LYS A 154 -2.28 -15.80 -25.81
N PRO A 155 -1.27 -15.04 -25.31
CA PRO A 155 -1.50 -13.99 -24.33
C PRO A 155 -2.23 -12.81 -24.98
N ILE A 156 -2.89 -11.98 -24.16
CA ILE A 156 -3.50 -10.73 -24.61
C ILE A 156 -2.48 -9.59 -24.39
N LEU A 157 -2.30 -8.70 -25.37
CA LEU A 157 -1.35 -7.60 -25.29
C LEU A 157 -2.04 -6.23 -25.44
N LEU A 158 -1.94 -5.41 -24.40
CA LEU A 158 -2.49 -4.07 -24.31
C LEU A 158 -1.32 -3.08 -24.25
N THR A 159 -1.05 -2.36 -25.34
CA THR A 159 0.26 -1.73 -25.55
C THR A 159 0.18 -0.36 -26.26
N GLY A 160 1.18 0.50 -26.09
CA GLY A 160 1.28 1.75 -26.84
C GLY A 160 1.51 1.53 -28.34
N LYS A 161 0.90 2.37 -29.20
CA LYS A 161 1.20 2.42 -30.65
C LYS A 161 2.68 2.75 -30.90
N GLU A 162 3.25 3.65 -30.10
CA GLU A 162 4.70 3.79 -29.92
C GLU A 162 5.17 3.07 -28.64
N LYS A 163 6.39 2.53 -28.67
CA LYS A 163 7.00 1.79 -27.55
C LYS A 163 7.74 2.75 -26.60
N THR A 164 7.00 3.73 -26.09
CA THR A 164 7.50 4.80 -25.22
C THR A 164 6.78 4.75 -23.88
N PRO A 165 7.48 4.64 -22.73
CA PRO A 165 6.84 4.60 -21.42
C PRO A 165 5.88 5.78 -21.19
N GLY A 166 4.61 5.46 -20.91
CA GLY A 166 3.55 6.45 -20.71
C GLY A 166 3.04 7.12 -21.98
N PHE A 167 3.16 6.44 -23.13
CA PHE A 167 2.56 6.88 -24.39
C PHE A 167 1.03 6.92 -24.29
N TRP A 168 0.43 5.91 -23.65
CA TRP A 168 -1.00 5.80 -23.39
C TRP A 168 -1.29 5.76 -21.88
N ARG A 169 -2.54 6.04 -21.51
CA ARG A 169 -2.95 6.29 -20.11
C ARG A 169 -2.92 5.07 -19.20
N GLY A 170 -3.13 3.88 -19.76
CA GLY A 170 -3.42 2.66 -19.00
C GLY A 170 -4.92 2.34 -18.92
N ILE A 171 -5.24 1.39 -18.05
CA ILE A 171 -6.60 0.91 -17.77
C ILE A 171 -7.03 1.45 -16.40
N TYR A 172 -8.13 2.18 -16.35
CA TYR A 172 -8.74 2.64 -15.10
C TYR A 172 -10.02 1.83 -14.87
N THR A 173 -10.26 1.37 -13.63
CA THR A 173 -11.50 0.67 -13.26
C THR A 173 -12.07 1.18 -11.94
N GLU A 174 -13.38 1.41 -11.96
CA GLU A 174 -14.25 1.54 -10.78
C GLU A 174 -15.40 0.52 -10.80
N SER A 175 -15.25 -0.56 -11.58
CA SER A 175 -16.26 -1.61 -11.66
C SER A 175 -16.22 -2.55 -10.43
N PRO A 176 -17.35 -2.76 -9.74
CA PRO A 176 -17.49 -3.71 -8.64
C PRO A 176 -17.70 -5.17 -9.10
N ASN A 177 -17.79 -5.42 -10.41
CA ASN A 177 -18.23 -6.71 -10.93
C ASN A 177 -17.22 -7.83 -10.63
N SER A 178 -17.66 -8.90 -9.97
CA SER A 178 -16.79 -10.03 -9.59
C SER A 178 -16.27 -10.84 -10.78
N ASN A 179 -16.84 -10.68 -11.97
CA ASN A 179 -16.34 -11.30 -13.21
C ASN A 179 -15.16 -10.55 -13.84
N ASN A 180 -14.74 -9.40 -13.28
CA ASN A 180 -13.59 -8.63 -13.75
C ASN A 180 -12.28 -9.43 -13.66
N VAL A 181 -11.83 -9.97 -14.80
CA VAL A 181 -10.70 -10.90 -14.84
C VAL A 181 -9.68 -10.56 -15.92
N MET A 182 -8.40 -10.64 -15.53
CA MET A 182 -7.25 -10.66 -16.41
C MET A 182 -6.48 -11.97 -16.17
N ASN A 183 -6.30 -12.78 -17.22
CA ASN A 183 -5.45 -13.96 -17.19
C ASN A 183 -4.54 -13.98 -18.43
N TYR A 184 -3.22 -14.17 -18.26
CA TYR A 184 -2.23 -14.04 -19.34
C TYR A 184 -2.34 -12.73 -20.14
N VAL A 185 -2.60 -11.61 -19.44
CA VAL A 185 -2.66 -10.25 -20.01
C VAL A 185 -1.33 -9.54 -19.78
N THR A 186 -0.82 -8.85 -20.81
CA THR A 186 0.33 -7.96 -20.73
C THR A 186 -0.12 -6.51 -20.94
N ILE A 187 0.11 -5.65 -19.95
CA ILE A 187 -0.14 -4.19 -20.03
C ILE A 187 1.21 -3.49 -20.14
N ASP A 188 1.46 -2.81 -21.27
CA ASP A 188 2.82 -2.40 -21.64
C ASP A 188 2.92 -0.96 -22.20
N TYR A 189 4.00 -0.25 -21.86
CA TYR A 189 4.25 1.17 -22.21
C TYR A 189 3.17 2.17 -21.75
N ALA A 190 2.38 1.78 -20.75
CA ALA A 190 1.27 2.55 -20.19
C ALA A 190 1.72 3.57 -19.12
N GLY A 191 0.78 4.11 -18.33
CA GLY A 191 1.08 5.04 -17.24
C GLY A 191 1.19 6.51 -17.66
N GLY A 192 0.63 6.89 -18.80
CA GLY A 192 0.38 8.28 -19.15
C GLY A 192 -0.81 8.89 -18.38
N GLY A 193 -1.21 10.10 -18.76
CA GLY A 193 -2.38 10.77 -18.21
C GLY A 193 -2.28 11.14 -16.71
N ASN A 194 -3.44 11.37 -16.10
CA ASN A 194 -3.56 11.96 -14.76
C ASN A 194 -3.22 10.97 -13.65
N SER A 195 -3.60 9.70 -13.81
CA SER A 195 -3.49 8.65 -12.79
C SER A 195 -2.07 8.13 -12.57
N LYS A 196 -1.20 8.28 -13.58
CA LYS A 196 0.21 7.89 -13.50
C LYS A 196 0.40 6.42 -13.12
N SER A 197 -0.41 5.53 -13.70
CA SER A 197 -0.26 4.09 -13.56
C SER A 197 -0.75 3.32 -14.79
N ALA A 198 -0.19 2.13 -15.03
CA ALA A 198 -0.60 1.27 -16.13
C ALA A 198 -1.97 0.60 -15.87
N LEU A 199 -2.22 0.22 -14.63
CA LEU A 199 -3.53 -0.15 -14.09
C LEU A 199 -3.88 0.80 -12.95
N ALA A 200 -5.13 1.25 -12.86
CA ALA A 200 -5.62 2.10 -11.78
C ALA A 200 -6.97 1.60 -11.25
N ILE A 201 -7.09 1.43 -9.94
CA ILE A 201 -8.29 0.91 -9.28
C ILE A 201 -8.86 1.97 -8.33
N TYR A 202 -10.15 2.23 -8.46
CA TYR A 202 -10.89 3.35 -7.86
C TYR A 202 -12.24 2.90 -7.31
N GLY A 203 -12.82 3.61 -6.34
CA GLY A 203 -14.18 3.35 -5.88
C GLY A 203 -14.30 2.14 -4.93
N GLU A 204 -15.17 2.28 -3.94
CA GLU A 204 -15.21 1.43 -2.74
C GLU A 204 -15.32 -0.07 -3.05
N ALA A 205 -16.30 -0.47 -3.86
CA ALA A 205 -16.62 -1.87 -4.11
C ALA A 205 -15.78 -2.55 -5.22
N SER A 206 -14.80 -1.86 -5.82
CA SER A 206 -14.17 -2.28 -7.08
C SER A 206 -13.38 -3.58 -7.01
N SER A 207 -13.68 -4.47 -7.95
CA SER A 207 -13.24 -5.86 -7.96
C SER A 207 -12.39 -6.17 -9.20
N ILE A 208 -11.33 -6.97 -9.02
CA ILE A 208 -10.50 -7.50 -10.10
C ILE A 208 -9.72 -8.75 -9.66
N LYS A 209 -9.73 -9.79 -10.50
CA LYS A 209 -8.79 -10.91 -10.42
C LYS A 209 -7.72 -10.79 -11.52
N MET A 210 -6.45 -10.82 -11.12
CA MET A 210 -5.29 -10.89 -12.03
C MET A 210 -4.52 -12.19 -11.79
N GLU A 211 -4.27 -12.95 -12.87
CA GLU A 211 -3.53 -14.20 -12.82
C GLU A 211 -2.54 -14.29 -14.00
N ASN A 212 -1.30 -14.71 -13.75
CA ASN A 212 -0.29 -14.92 -14.79
C ASN A 212 -0.05 -13.67 -15.70
N CYS A 213 -0.28 -12.46 -15.16
CA CYS A 213 -0.26 -11.21 -15.92
C CYS A 213 1.11 -10.50 -15.84
N THR A 214 1.41 -9.64 -16.80
CA THR A 214 2.60 -8.78 -16.79
C THR A 214 2.20 -7.30 -16.89
N VAL A 215 2.77 -6.45 -16.05
CA VAL A 215 2.60 -4.99 -16.12
C VAL A 215 3.97 -4.35 -16.24
N SER A 216 4.27 -3.78 -17.40
CA SER A 216 5.63 -3.36 -17.77
C SER A 216 5.76 -2.02 -18.47
N ASN A 217 6.98 -1.48 -18.38
CA ASN A 217 7.40 -0.23 -19.02
C ASN A 217 6.48 0.97 -18.70
N SER A 218 5.82 0.98 -17.53
CA SER A 218 5.05 2.14 -17.09
C SER A 218 5.96 3.32 -16.79
N LYS A 219 5.60 4.51 -17.29
CA LYS A 219 6.31 5.77 -16.99
C LYS A 219 6.37 6.08 -15.49
N PHE A 220 5.36 5.61 -14.76
CA PHE A 220 5.17 5.86 -13.34
C PHE A 220 4.88 4.52 -12.63
N THR A 221 3.69 4.33 -12.06
CA THR A 221 3.37 3.10 -11.32
C THR A 221 2.94 1.96 -12.26
N GLY A 222 3.22 0.69 -11.94
CA GLY A 222 2.54 -0.44 -12.56
C GLY A 222 1.05 -0.43 -12.20
N MET A 223 0.70 -0.86 -11.00
CA MET A 223 -0.67 -0.73 -10.45
C MET A 223 -0.76 0.36 -9.39
N PHE A 224 -1.77 1.24 -9.48
CA PHE A 224 -2.16 2.15 -8.41
C PHE A 224 -3.56 1.80 -7.88
N VAL A 225 -3.69 1.64 -6.57
CA VAL A 225 -4.99 1.48 -5.89
C VAL A 225 -5.25 2.72 -5.06
N ARG A 226 -6.32 3.46 -5.38
CA ARG A 226 -6.69 4.70 -4.68
C ARG A 226 -7.24 4.41 -3.29
N ASP A 227 -7.16 5.41 -2.43
CA ASP A 227 -7.57 5.39 -1.01
C ASP A 227 -9.08 5.25 -0.79
N ASP A 228 -9.91 5.55 -1.78
CA ASP A 228 -11.38 5.40 -1.74
C ASP A 228 -11.89 3.98 -2.04
N VAL A 229 -11.04 3.08 -2.55
CA VAL A 229 -11.35 1.64 -2.58
C VAL A 229 -11.56 1.15 -1.14
N ALA A 230 -12.40 0.14 -0.93
CA ALA A 230 -12.66 -0.39 0.39
C ALA A 230 -11.36 -0.81 1.12
N LYS A 231 -11.44 -0.82 2.44
CA LYS A 231 -10.34 -1.27 3.30
C LYS A 231 -10.36 -2.79 3.39
N ASP A 232 -9.17 -3.36 3.55
CA ASP A 232 -8.94 -4.78 3.89
C ASP A 232 -9.53 -5.74 2.84
N VAL A 233 -9.38 -5.32 1.57
CA VAL A 233 -10.06 -5.84 0.38
C VAL A 233 -9.58 -7.21 -0.10
N ASN A 234 -10.50 -8.18 -0.06
CA ASN A 234 -10.37 -9.48 -0.72
C ASN A 234 -10.77 -9.47 -2.22
N ASN A 235 -11.37 -8.38 -2.72
CA ASN A 235 -11.87 -8.26 -4.09
C ASN A 235 -10.78 -7.86 -5.12
N ILE A 236 -9.59 -7.47 -4.68
CA ILE A 236 -8.39 -7.33 -5.53
C ILE A 236 -7.50 -8.55 -5.30
N ASN A 237 -7.48 -9.50 -6.25
CA ASN A 237 -6.67 -10.71 -6.13
C ASN A 237 -5.58 -10.75 -7.22
N MET A 238 -4.31 -10.87 -6.80
CA MET A 238 -3.17 -11.01 -7.71
C MET A 238 -2.42 -12.31 -7.43
N LYS A 239 -2.18 -13.13 -8.47
CA LYS A 239 -1.37 -14.36 -8.41
C LYS A 239 -0.47 -14.51 -9.63
N ASN A 240 0.70 -15.09 -9.45
CA ASN A 240 1.65 -15.43 -10.52
C ASN A 240 2.00 -14.26 -11.48
N SER A 241 1.82 -13.01 -11.03
CA SER A 241 1.88 -11.82 -11.90
C SER A 241 3.17 -11.03 -11.67
N THR A 242 3.68 -10.40 -12.73
CA THR A 242 4.99 -9.73 -12.75
C THR A 242 4.86 -8.23 -13.03
N PHE A 243 5.39 -7.41 -12.12
CA PHE A 243 5.47 -5.96 -12.24
C PHE A 243 6.94 -5.55 -12.41
N THR A 244 7.37 -5.24 -13.63
CA THR A 244 8.80 -5.02 -13.94
C THR A 244 9.01 -3.87 -14.94
N LYS A 245 10.17 -3.21 -14.93
CA LYS A 245 10.52 -2.05 -15.78
C LYS A 245 9.61 -0.82 -15.62
N ASN A 246 8.80 -0.75 -14.57
CA ASN A 246 8.04 0.46 -14.22
C ASN A 246 8.92 1.44 -13.44
N ASN A 247 8.44 2.66 -13.14
CA ASN A 247 9.14 3.49 -12.16
C ASN A 247 8.92 2.96 -10.73
N ILE A 248 7.72 2.49 -10.40
CA ILE A 248 7.38 1.76 -9.15
C ILE A 248 6.46 0.59 -9.54
N PRO A 249 6.61 -0.64 -9.02
CA PRO A 249 5.73 -1.76 -9.37
C PRO A 249 4.28 -1.54 -8.93
N VAL A 250 4.04 -1.30 -7.64
CA VAL A 250 2.71 -1.06 -7.06
C VAL A 250 2.76 0.13 -6.10
N LYS A 251 1.72 0.98 -6.14
CA LYS A 251 1.40 1.95 -5.10
C LYS A 251 0.01 1.66 -4.54
N THR A 252 -0.09 1.53 -3.23
CA THR A 252 -1.36 1.26 -2.54
C THR A 252 -1.39 1.90 -1.15
N ASN A 253 -2.51 1.72 -0.45
CA ASN A 253 -2.73 2.17 0.92
C ASN A 253 -2.34 1.06 1.92
N ILE A 254 -1.97 1.41 3.16
CA ILE A 254 -1.64 0.42 4.20
C ILE A 254 -2.80 -0.54 4.53
N THR A 255 -4.07 -0.10 4.46
CA THR A 255 -5.25 -0.95 4.77
C THR A 255 -5.60 -1.92 3.63
N ARG A 256 -4.56 -2.46 2.98
CA ARG A 256 -4.62 -3.31 1.78
C ARG A 256 -3.47 -4.33 1.73
N LEU A 257 -2.68 -4.50 2.82
CA LEU A 257 -1.54 -5.44 2.87
C LEU A 257 -1.93 -6.85 2.39
N ASN A 258 -3.12 -7.31 2.76
CA ASN A 258 -3.63 -8.65 2.44
C ASN A 258 -3.86 -8.90 0.91
N MET A 259 -3.65 -7.90 0.03
CA MET A 259 -3.57 -8.14 -1.42
C MET A 259 -2.24 -8.76 -1.86
N PHE A 260 -1.18 -8.61 -1.04
CA PHE A 260 0.16 -9.10 -1.32
C PHE A 260 0.34 -10.53 -0.83
N ASN A 261 1.13 -11.29 -1.56
CA ASN A 261 1.50 -12.67 -1.27
C ASN A 261 2.72 -13.05 -2.12
N GLY A 262 3.51 -14.02 -1.67
CA GLY A 262 4.75 -14.45 -2.32
C GLY A 262 4.61 -15.17 -3.68
N SER A 263 3.46 -15.15 -4.36
CA SER A 263 3.31 -15.70 -5.71
C SER A 263 3.53 -14.68 -6.84
N ASN A 264 3.67 -13.39 -6.52
CA ASN A 264 3.88 -12.32 -7.49
C ASN A 264 5.32 -11.80 -7.43
N SER A 265 5.80 -11.24 -8.54
CA SER A 265 7.12 -10.60 -8.62
C SER A 265 6.97 -9.10 -8.88
N PHE A 266 7.73 -8.31 -8.15
CA PHE A 266 7.71 -6.86 -8.15
C PHE A 266 9.09 -6.25 -8.40
N SER A 267 10.05 -7.04 -8.93
CA SER A 267 11.45 -6.65 -9.15
C SER A 267 11.79 -6.26 -10.61
N GLY A 268 12.94 -5.61 -10.81
CA GLY A 268 13.40 -5.12 -12.12
C GLY A 268 12.79 -3.78 -12.55
N ASN A 269 12.26 -3.00 -11.61
CA ASN A 269 11.75 -1.64 -11.78
C ASN A 269 12.85 -0.62 -11.47
N LYS A 270 12.61 0.66 -11.77
CA LYS A 270 13.57 1.72 -11.44
C LYS A 270 13.69 1.95 -9.92
N ASN A 271 12.60 1.74 -9.19
CA ASN A 271 12.59 1.67 -7.73
C ASN A 271 11.92 0.36 -7.35
N ASP A 272 12.71 -0.64 -6.96
CA ASP A 272 12.23 -1.95 -6.53
C ASP A 272 11.80 -1.88 -5.06
N TYR A 273 10.56 -1.43 -4.86
CA TYR A 273 9.78 -1.56 -3.63
C TYR A 273 8.28 -1.47 -3.92
N VAL A 274 7.45 -2.06 -3.07
CA VAL A 274 6.02 -1.77 -3.01
C VAL A 274 5.81 -0.49 -2.21
N TYR A 275 5.25 0.55 -2.83
CA TYR A 275 4.97 1.82 -2.16
C TYR A 275 3.69 1.72 -1.35
N ILE A 276 3.79 1.98 -0.04
CA ILE A 276 2.67 2.04 0.90
C ILE A 276 2.48 3.48 1.40
N ASP A 277 1.29 4.01 1.16
CA ASP A 277 0.86 5.34 1.61
C ASP A 277 0.29 5.31 3.05
N ARG A 278 -0.16 6.47 3.54
CA ARG A 278 -0.77 6.74 4.86
C ARG A 278 -2.04 5.91 5.15
N GLU A 279 -2.64 6.19 6.31
CA GLU A 279 -3.86 5.63 6.94
C GLU A 279 -3.53 4.83 8.21
N ASN A 280 -4.58 4.46 8.94
CA ASN A 280 -4.50 3.59 10.12
C ASN A 280 -4.98 2.19 9.73
N LEU A 281 -4.22 1.17 10.06
CA LEU A 281 -4.57 -0.24 9.85
C LEU A 281 -5.38 -0.77 11.04
N LYS A 282 -6.29 -1.71 10.75
CA LYS A 282 -7.27 -2.32 11.66
C LYS A 282 -7.50 -3.78 11.28
N GLY A 283 -8.02 -4.57 12.22
CA GLY A 283 -8.26 -6.00 12.01
C GLY A 283 -6.99 -6.78 11.71
N ASP A 284 -7.12 -8.09 11.53
CA ASP A 284 -5.96 -8.97 11.34
C ASP A 284 -5.32 -8.78 9.95
N ALA A 285 -4.01 -8.64 9.92
CA ALA A 285 -3.27 -8.29 8.70
C ALA A 285 -1.89 -8.94 8.66
N THR A 286 -1.45 -9.30 7.45
CA THR A 286 -0.13 -9.92 7.23
C THR A 286 0.72 -9.08 6.29
N TRP A 287 1.91 -8.68 6.77
CA TRP A 287 3.01 -8.30 5.90
C TRP A 287 3.62 -9.56 5.29
N SER A 288 3.16 -9.95 4.10
CA SER A 288 3.71 -11.12 3.41
C SER A 288 5.05 -10.83 2.75
N LYS A 289 5.92 -11.84 2.71
CA LYS A 289 7.25 -11.78 2.09
C LYS A 289 7.14 -11.60 0.57
N LEU A 290 7.95 -10.70 0.03
CA LEU A 290 8.02 -10.34 -1.38
C LEU A 290 9.47 -10.46 -1.92
N ASP A 291 9.64 -10.35 -3.24
CA ASP A 291 10.94 -10.24 -3.91
C ASP A 291 11.54 -8.82 -3.88
N VAL A 292 10.82 -7.85 -3.31
CA VAL A 292 11.26 -6.47 -3.07
C VAL A 292 10.74 -5.96 -1.70
N PRO A 293 11.38 -4.94 -1.09
CA PRO A 293 10.91 -4.35 0.16
C PRO A 293 9.56 -3.62 0.05
N TYR A 294 8.91 -3.41 1.20
CA TYR A 294 7.84 -2.41 1.35
C TYR A 294 8.46 -1.03 1.67
N PHE A 295 7.92 0.05 1.10
CA PHE A 295 8.36 1.42 1.38
C PHE A 295 7.23 2.23 2.04
N LEU A 296 7.44 2.61 3.31
CA LEU A 296 6.51 3.43 4.09
C LEU A 296 6.83 4.92 3.90
N GLN A 297 5.96 5.62 3.18
CA GLN A 297 6.11 7.06 2.94
C GLN A 297 5.72 7.92 4.16
N ASN A 298 4.86 7.40 5.03
CA ASN A 298 4.20 8.13 6.10
C ASN A 298 4.23 7.34 7.43
N ASN A 299 3.90 8.02 8.52
CA ASN A 299 3.68 7.42 9.83
C ASN A 299 2.66 6.28 9.76
N PHE A 300 3.03 5.13 10.31
CA PHE A 300 2.18 3.95 10.38
C PHE A 300 1.56 3.81 11.78
N ARG A 301 0.24 3.66 11.85
CA ARG A 301 -0.46 3.27 13.09
C ARG A 301 -1.30 2.02 12.85
N TYR A 302 -1.08 1.00 13.67
CA TYR A 302 -1.96 -0.14 13.81
C TYR A 302 -2.83 0.04 15.06
N GLN A 303 -4.16 -0.09 14.92
CA GLN A 303 -5.11 0.30 15.97
C GLN A 303 -5.67 -0.89 16.77
N ASP A 304 -5.99 -1.99 16.09
CA ASP A 304 -6.64 -3.19 16.64
C ASP A 304 -6.36 -4.42 15.76
N GLY A 305 -6.38 -5.62 16.34
CA GLY A 305 -6.15 -6.92 15.66
C GLY A 305 -4.77 -7.56 15.92
N VAL A 306 -4.47 -8.63 15.20
CA VAL A 306 -3.15 -9.28 15.12
C VAL A 306 -2.43 -8.90 13.82
N LEU A 307 -1.28 -8.21 13.95
CA LEU A 307 -0.38 -7.91 12.83
C LEU A 307 0.73 -8.95 12.77
N THR A 308 0.74 -9.73 11.71
CA THR A 308 1.80 -10.70 11.43
C THR A 308 2.79 -10.12 10.43
N VAL A 309 4.09 -10.33 10.63
CA VAL A 309 5.14 -10.02 9.65
C VAL A 309 5.88 -11.31 9.34
N GLU A 310 5.84 -11.75 8.08
CA GLU A 310 6.48 -13.00 7.65
C GLU A 310 8.03 -12.92 7.71
N PRO A 311 8.74 -14.06 7.90
CA PRO A 311 10.19 -14.11 7.81
C PRO A 311 10.74 -13.54 6.49
N GLY A 312 11.88 -12.85 6.56
CA GLY A 312 12.54 -12.26 5.39
C GLY A 312 11.84 -11.04 4.78
N VAL A 313 10.80 -10.48 5.43
CA VAL A 313 10.21 -9.20 5.02
C VAL A 313 11.18 -8.04 5.27
N GLU A 314 11.39 -7.19 4.27
CA GLU A 314 12.09 -5.91 4.40
C GLU A 314 11.10 -4.73 4.35
N ILE A 315 11.21 -3.83 5.32
CA ILE A 315 10.46 -2.57 5.42
C ILE A 315 11.45 -1.40 5.42
N ILE A 316 11.29 -0.52 4.44
CA ILE A 316 12.02 0.74 4.30
C ILE A 316 11.12 1.87 4.80
N ILE A 317 11.63 2.69 5.72
CA ILE A 317 10.92 3.83 6.30
C ILE A 317 11.59 5.13 5.85
N SER A 318 10.79 6.01 5.24
CA SER A 318 11.22 7.34 4.81
C SER A 318 11.42 8.31 5.98
N ALA A 319 12.16 9.40 5.73
CA ALA A 319 12.72 10.26 6.78
C ALA A 319 11.70 10.74 7.83
N GLN A 320 12.09 10.63 9.10
CA GLN A 320 11.39 11.13 10.30
C GLN A 320 9.98 10.55 10.56
N ASN A 321 9.58 9.47 9.87
CA ASN A 321 8.35 8.73 10.20
C ASN A 321 8.55 7.74 11.36
N TRP A 322 7.43 7.31 11.98
CA TRP A 322 7.36 6.28 13.03
C TRP A 322 6.38 5.16 12.70
N MET A 323 6.50 4.05 13.43
CA MET A 323 5.49 2.99 13.53
C MET A 323 4.87 3.05 14.94
N HIS A 324 3.57 2.79 15.08
CA HIS A 324 2.87 2.80 16.36
C HIS A 324 1.87 1.63 16.45
N LEU A 325 2.10 0.75 17.43
CA LEU A 325 1.24 -0.36 17.80
C LEU A 325 0.38 0.06 18.99
N SER A 326 -0.92 0.30 18.76
CA SER A 326 -1.84 0.88 19.77
C SER A 326 -2.31 -0.15 20.82
N ASN A 327 -2.83 0.31 21.95
CA ASN A 327 -3.27 -0.55 23.07
C ASN A 327 -4.20 -1.75 22.78
N LYS A 328 -4.99 -1.74 21.68
CA LYS A 328 -5.87 -2.85 21.28
C LYS A 328 -5.29 -3.78 20.22
N ALA A 329 -4.10 -3.48 19.72
CA ALA A 329 -3.43 -4.26 18.69
C ALA A 329 -2.45 -5.27 19.29
N SER A 330 -1.93 -6.17 18.46
CA SER A 330 -0.82 -7.06 18.78
C SER A 330 0.09 -7.26 17.57
N LEU A 331 1.36 -7.60 17.81
CA LEU A 331 2.39 -7.71 16.78
C LEU A 331 3.17 -9.01 16.93
N VAL A 332 3.16 -9.84 15.89
CA VAL A 332 4.01 -11.03 15.77
C VAL A 332 4.94 -10.81 14.58
N MET A 333 6.20 -10.46 14.85
CA MET A 333 7.25 -10.31 13.83
C MET A 333 8.44 -11.20 14.17
N VAL A 334 8.30 -12.49 13.83
CA VAL A 334 9.30 -13.53 14.12
C VAL A 334 9.89 -14.02 12.80
N GLY A 335 11.11 -13.57 12.49
CA GLY A 335 11.91 -14.04 11.36
C GLY A 335 12.64 -15.34 11.66
N THR A 336 13.70 -15.63 10.91
CA THR A 336 14.65 -16.70 11.23
C THR A 336 16.10 -16.22 11.06
N ALA A 337 17.07 -16.96 11.59
CA ALA A 337 18.49 -16.65 11.37
C ALA A 337 18.93 -16.70 9.89
N ALA A 338 18.18 -17.39 9.02
CA ALA A 338 18.41 -17.41 7.57
C ALA A 338 17.63 -16.30 6.85
N GLU A 339 16.45 -15.97 7.34
CA GLU A 339 15.52 -14.98 6.77
C GLU A 339 15.04 -14.01 7.87
N PRO A 340 15.91 -13.10 8.35
CA PRO A 340 15.55 -12.13 9.37
C PRO A 340 14.61 -11.07 8.80
N ILE A 341 13.76 -10.50 9.65
CA ILE A 341 12.93 -9.36 9.27
C ILE A 341 13.78 -8.08 9.37
N ILE A 342 13.76 -7.22 8.36
CA ILE A 342 14.60 -6.01 8.31
C ILE A 342 13.71 -4.78 8.31
N ILE A 343 13.85 -3.91 9.32
CA ILE A 343 13.20 -2.59 9.34
C ILE A 343 14.29 -1.51 9.33
N ARG A 344 14.37 -0.72 8.26
CA ARG A 344 15.46 0.23 8.05
C ARG A 344 15.03 1.58 7.51
N GLY A 345 15.93 2.56 7.60
CA GLY A 345 15.80 3.81 6.87
C GLY A 345 15.97 3.66 5.35
N GLU A 346 15.38 4.59 4.61
CA GLU A 346 15.64 4.79 3.17
C GLU A 346 17.12 5.09 2.89
N HIS A 347 17.82 5.75 3.82
CA HIS A 347 19.26 6.04 3.75
C HIS A 347 19.98 5.58 5.04
N ASP A 348 21.27 5.24 4.90
CA ASP A 348 22.09 4.70 6.00
C ASP A 348 22.61 5.79 6.95
N VAL A 349 21.69 6.46 7.65
CA VAL A 349 21.97 7.54 8.61
C VAL A 349 21.36 7.16 9.96
N ALA A 350 22.10 7.36 11.06
CA ALA A 350 21.56 7.07 12.38
C ALA A 350 20.42 8.05 12.74
N GLY A 351 19.26 7.54 13.15
CA GLY A 351 18.06 8.34 13.39
C GLY A 351 17.41 8.93 12.13
N PHE A 352 17.54 8.26 10.99
CA PHE A 352 16.86 8.63 9.74
C PHE A 352 15.34 8.57 9.91
N TRP A 353 14.83 7.53 10.55
CA TRP A 353 13.44 7.38 10.98
C TRP A 353 13.35 7.32 12.51
N GLN A 354 12.17 7.56 13.08
CA GLN A 354 12.02 7.78 14.51
C GLN A 354 12.09 6.48 15.33
N GLN A 355 11.00 5.73 15.44
CA GLN A 355 10.91 4.57 16.33
C GLN A 355 9.68 3.70 16.02
N LEU A 356 9.71 2.45 16.49
CA LEU A 356 8.53 1.62 16.73
C LEU A 356 8.02 1.89 18.15
N ASN A 357 6.86 2.53 18.27
CA ASN A 357 6.18 2.77 19.54
C ASN A 357 5.23 1.60 19.86
N ILE A 358 5.41 0.98 21.02
CA ILE A 358 4.61 -0.15 21.53
C ILE A 358 3.78 0.34 22.72
N ASP A 359 2.55 0.71 22.39
CA ASP A 359 1.46 1.00 23.34
C ASP A 359 0.50 -0.20 23.49
N SER A 360 0.77 -1.34 22.84
CA SER A 360 0.00 -2.58 23.06
C SER A 360 0.23 -3.20 24.45
N SER A 361 -0.88 -3.57 25.10
CA SER A 361 -0.88 -4.38 26.33
C SER A 361 -1.19 -5.86 26.07
N SER A 362 -0.95 -6.36 24.85
CA SER A 362 -1.20 -7.77 24.49
C SER A 362 0.01 -8.67 24.78
N PRO A 363 -0.16 -9.81 25.48
CA PRO A 363 0.92 -10.79 25.67
C PRO A 363 1.33 -11.53 24.39
N LEU A 364 0.64 -11.29 23.26
CA LEU A 364 1.01 -11.80 21.93
C LEU A 364 2.08 -10.94 21.22
N ASN A 365 2.62 -9.91 21.87
CA ASN A 365 3.63 -9.03 21.28
C ASN A 365 4.99 -9.73 21.25
N GLU A 366 5.44 -10.15 20.07
CA GLU A 366 6.68 -10.90 19.87
C GLU A 366 7.51 -10.34 18.71
N ILE A 367 8.79 -10.08 18.98
CA ILE A 367 9.77 -9.53 18.03
C ILE A 367 11.00 -10.45 18.03
N GLY A 368 11.06 -11.37 17.07
CA GLY A 368 12.07 -12.42 16.98
C GLY A 368 12.91 -12.34 15.70
N HIS A 369 14.23 -12.48 15.77
CA HIS A 369 15.13 -12.46 14.60
C HIS A 369 14.93 -11.23 13.68
N VAL A 370 14.98 -10.02 14.28
CA VAL A 370 14.72 -8.74 13.59
C VAL A 370 15.99 -7.88 13.55
N ILE A 371 16.22 -7.19 12.44
CA ILE A 371 17.26 -6.17 12.29
C ILE A 371 16.59 -4.80 12.20
N PHE A 372 16.65 -4.02 13.28
CA PHE A 372 16.28 -2.60 13.28
C PHE A 372 17.49 -1.78 12.88
N LYS A 373 17.37 -0.98 11.82
CA LYS A 373 18.46 -0.16 11.30
C LYS A 373 18.07 1.32 11.15
N ASN A 374 19.01 2.24 11.38
CA ASN A 374 18.86 3.67 11.08
C ASN A 374 17.73 4.37 11.86
N ALA A 375 17.30 3.79 12.98
CA ALA A 375 16.22 4.30 13.83
C ALA A 375 16.75 5.20 14.96
N GLY A 376 15.84 5.70 15.80
CA GLY A 376 16.10 6.51 16.99
C GLY A 376 15.82 7.99 16.74
N ARG A 377 14.97 8.60 17.57
CA ARG A 377 14.66 10.04 17.48
C ARG A 377 15.90 10.89 17.78
N THR A 378 16.07 11.96 17.00
CA THR A 378 17.27 12.82 17.06
C THR A 378 17.05 14.16 17.77
N THR A 379 15.78 14.58 17.91
CA THR A 379 15.38 15.92 18.39
C THR A 379 14.54 15.91 19.68
N GLU A 380 13.86 14.80 19.99
CA GLU A 380 13.01 14.65 21.17
C GLU A 380 13.15 13.25 21.77
N LYS A 381 13.25 13.16 23.11
CA LYS A 381 13.21 11.88 23.83
C LYS A 381 11.79 11.27 23.78
N PRO A 382 11.60 9.94 23.87
CA PRO A 382 12.60 8.87 23.92
C PRO A 382 13.42 8.73 22.62
N ASN A 383 14.64 8.19 22.68
CA ASN A 383 15.58 8.09 21.54
C ASN A 383 15.86 6.65 21.07
N GLY A 384 15.15 5.65 21.59
CA GLY A 384 15.27 4.25 21.19
C GLY A 384 14.75 3.98 19.78
N ALA A 385 15.28 2.94 19.12
CA ALA A 385 14.68 2.37 17.92
C ALA A 385 13.29 1.78 18.19
N ILE A 386 13.09 1.23 19.40
CA ILE A 386 11.80 0.84 19.96
C ILE A 386 11.52 1.69 21.20
N PHE A 387 10.26 2.09 21.40
CA PHE A 387 9.77 2.65 22.66
C PHE A 387 8.66 1.77 23.24
N LEU A 388 8.80 1.34 24.49
CA LEU A 388 7.79 0.55 25.22
C LEU A 388 7.12 1.42 26.30
N GLY A 389 5.79 1.53 26.27
CA GLY A 389 5.01 2.31 27.22
C GLY A 389 4.95 1.74 28.65
N ASP A 390 4.26 2.45 29.56
CA ASP A 390 3.99 2.01 30.94
C ASP A 390 2.91 0.90 30.97
N SER A 391 3.15 -0.16 31.75
CA SER A 391 2.28 -1.35 31.82
C SER A 391 1.98 -1.98 30.45
N LYS A 392 3.03 -2.41 29.74
CA LYS A 392 2.97 -3.00 28.40
C LYS A 392 3.63 -4.38 28.34
N PHE A 393 3.34 -5.14 27.29
CA PHE A 393 3.85 -6.50 27.08
C PHE A 393 4.73 -6.56 25.84
N LEU A 394 5.86 -7.26 25.91
CA LEU A 394 6.75 -7.56 24.79
C LEU A 394 7.70 -8.73 25.11
N ASN A 395 7.69 -9.78 24.29
CA ASN A 395 8.82 -10.69 24.13
C ASN A 395 9.71 -10.19 22.97
N ILE A 396 11.01 -9.99 23.20
CA ILE A 396 11.96 -9.56 22.17
C ILE A 396 13.26 -10.37 22.19
N HIS A 397 13.54 -11.09 21.12
CA HIS A 397 14.70 -11.99 21.08
C HIS A 397 15.43 -12.04 19.74
N ASP A 398 16.75 -12.29 19.80
CA ASP A 398 17.63 -12.42 18.63
C ASP A 398 17.61 -11.17 17.72
N VAL A 399 17.42 -9.99 18.31
CA VAL A 399 17.30 -8.71 17.60
C VAL A 399 18.64 -7.99 17.50
N VAL A 400 18.93 -7.42 16.33
CA VAL A 400 20.09 -6.56 16.07
C VAL A 400 19.64 -5.11 15.89
N PHE A 401 20.21 -4.19 16.67
CA PHE A 401 20.08 -2.75 16.46
C PHE A 401 21.33 -2.23 15.74
N SER A 402 21.22 -1.95 14.44
CA SER A 402 22.34 -1.53 13.58
C SER A 402 22.28 -0.04 13.20
N ASN A 403 23.33 0.72 13.50
CA ASN A 403 23.43 2.15 13.17
C ASN A 403 22.20 2.98 13.62
N CYS A 404 21.65 2.70 14.80
CA CYS A 404 20.58 3.49 15.41
C CYS A 404 21.17 4.63 16.27
N PHE A 405 20.41 5.73 16.44
CA PHE A 405 20.92 7.03 16.90
C PHE A 405 21.62 7.02 18.26
N GLU A 406 20.98 6.46 19.29
CA GLU A 406 21.48 6.51 20.66
C GLU A 406 21.20 5.20 21.41
N TYR A 407 19.97 4.70 21.36
CA TYR A 407 19.54 3.48 22.05
C TYR A 407 18.87 2.47 21.10
N GLY A 408 19.00 1.18 21.41
CA GLY A 408 18.12 0.15 20.84
C GLY A 408 16.68 0.31 21.33
N MET A 409 16.50 0.49 22.64
CA MET A 409 15.19 0.62 23.27
C MET A 409 15.13 1.76 24.30
N SER A 410 13.98 2.42 24.37
CA SER A 410 13.59 3.29 25.48
C SER A 410 12.36 2.72 26.17
N LEU A 411 12.37 2.71 27.51
CA LEU A 411 11.32 2.08 28.33
C LEU A 411 10.68 3.16 29.21
N GLN A 412 9.36 3.29 29.17
CA GLN A 412 8.67 4.28 29.99
C GLN A 412 8.75 3.94 31.48
N ASN A 413 8.63 2.65 31.82
CA ASN A 413 8.73 2.16 33.18
C ASN A 413 9.00 0.65 33.22
N VAL A 414 10.26 0.28 33.49
CA VAL A 414 10.71 -1.12 33.63
C VAL A 414 9.84 -1.91 34.61
N LYS A 415 9.48 -1.32 35.76
CA LYS A 415 8.88 -2.06 36.89
C LYS A 415 7.39 -2.34 36.76
N ARG A 416 6.78 -1.97 35.63
CA ARG A 416 5.36 -2.21 35.32
C ARG A 416 5.12 -2.95 34.02
N SER A 417 6.07 -2.89 33.08
CA SER A 417 5.94 -3.56 31.78
C SER A 417 6.55 -4.95 31.82
N HIS A 418 5.83 -5.92 31.26
CA HIS A 418 6.26 -7.29 31.09
C HIS A 418 7.15 -7.35 29.83
N LEU A 419 8.45 -7.14 30.03
CA LEU A 419 9.47 -7.23 28.99
C LEU A 419 10.26 -8.53 29.19
N GLU A 420 10.10 -9.49 28.29
CA GLU A 420 10.97 -10.65 28.18
C GLU A 420 12.02 -10.37 27.09
N GLN A 421 13.30 -10.70 27.34
CA GLN A 421 14.37 -10.43 26.38
C GLN A 421 15.46 -11.51 26.31
N ALA A 422 15.99 -11.75 25.11
CA ALA A 422 17.17 -12.58 24.88
C ALA A 422 18.00 -12.13 23.68
N ASN A 423 19.31 -12.41 23.67
CA ASN A 423 20.21 -12.28 22.51
C ASN A 423 20.22 -10.91 21.78
N LEU A 424 19.87 -9.81 22.47
CA LEU A 424 19.86 -8.46 21.90
C LEU A 424 21.28 -7.97 21.60
N THR A 425 21.52 -7.55 20.36
CA THR A 425 22.86 -7.19 19.85
C THR A 425 22.92 -5.76 19.31
N LEU A 426 24.04 -5.06 19.54
CA LEU A 426 24.30 -3.71 19.01
C LEU A 426 25.39 -3.75 17.93
N ASP A 427 25.10 -3.19 16.75
CA ASP A 427 26.09 -2.89 15.71
C ASP A 427 26.12 -1.39 15.47
N LYS A 428 27.16 -0.67 15.91
CA LYS A 428 27.29 0.81 15.78
C LYS A 428 26.19 1.64 16.46
N THR A 429 25.16 1.02 17.03
CA THR A 429 24.19 1.66 17.94
C THR A 429 24.87 1.86 19.31
N PRO A 430 24.90 3.08 19.88
CA PRO A 430 25.75 3.36 21.05
C PRO A 430 25.42 2.56 22.32
N LYS A 431 24.12 2.36 22.61
CA LYS A 431 23.64 1.79 23.87
C LYS A 431 22.40 0.91 23.65
N LEU A 432 22.08 0.02 24.60
CA LEU A 432 20.89 -0.82 24.50
C LEU A 432 19.66 -0.13 25.09
N PHE A 433 19.70 0.29 26.36
CA PHE A 433 18.51 0.74 27.08
C PHE A 433 18.57 2.15 27.65
N SER A 434 17.40 2.81 27.67
CA SER A 434 17.16 4.11 28.31
C SER A 434 15.79 4.18 28.97
N ASP A 435 15.62 5.10 29.93
CA ASP A 435 14.31 5.54 30.41
C ASP A 435 13.64 6.53 29.44
N TYR A 436 12.42 6.96 29.76
CA TYR A 436 11.67 7.97 28.98
C TYR A 436 12.42 9.31 28.83
N GLY A 437 13.23 9.70 29.82
CA GLY A 437 14.08 10.89 29.77
C GLY A 437 15.35 10.70 28.93
N GLY A 438 15.60 9.50 28.41
CA GLY A 438 16.79 9.16 27.66
C GLY A 438 18.05 9.00 28.51
N LYS A 439 17.90 8.81 29.83
CA LYS A 439 18.99 8.39 30.70
C LYS A 439 19.21 6.89 30.50
N GLU A 440 20.47 6.48 30.39
CA GLU A 440 20.89 5.09 30.26
C GLU A 440 20.44 4.22 31.45
N LEU A 441 19.98 3.01 31.14
CA LEU A 441 19.71 1.94 32.10
C LEU A 441 20.81 0.89 31.95
N ALA A 442 21.79 0.91 32.87
CA ALA A 442 22.95 0.01 32.82
C ALA A 442 22.56 -1.44 33.16
N ASP A 443 21.77 -1.61 34.21
CA ASP A 443 21.21 -2.89 34.64
C ASP A 443 19.67 -2.79 34.60
N ILE A 444 19.03 -3.76 33.96
CA ILE A 444 17.58 -3.95 34.05
C ILE A 444 17.33 -5.23 34.83
N ASP A 445 17.06 -5.06 36.13
CA ASP A 445 16.41 -6.08 36.95
C ASP A 445 14.98 -6.27 36.42
N ILE A 446 14.82 -7.23 35.50
CA ILE A 446 13.52 -7.76 35.09
C ILE A 446 13.11 -8.80 36.16
N PRO A 447 11.96 -8.62 36.83
CA PRO A 447 11.52 -9.47 37.94
C PRO A 447 10.93 -10.81 37.50
#